data_AF-A0A8I1NCL7-F1
#
_entry.id   AF-A0A8I1NCL7-F1
#
_cell.length_a   1.000
_cell.length_b   1.000
_cell.length_c   1.000
_cell.angle_alpha   90.00
_cell.angle_beta   90.00
_cell.angle_gamma   90.00
#
_symmetry.space_group_name_H-M   'P 1'
#
loop_
_entity.id
_entity.type
_entity.pdbx_description
1 polymer ?
#
loop_
_entity_poly.entity_id
_entity_poly.type
_entity_poly.pdbx_seq_one_letter_code
_entity_poly.pdbx_strand_id
1 'polypeptide(L)'
;MKTPLQITFRDMPPSDALETHIREKAQKLEQLFADIVSCRVVVEQPAKHQQQSKPFNIHIDLGVPGKEIVVDRQENEDAYIALRDAFDAAKRQLEDYARQL
;
A
#
# COMPACT_ATOMS: atom_id res chain seq x y z
N MET A 1 -4.90 13.88 3.00
CA MET A 1 -5.09 13.43 1.62
C MET A 1 -6.27 14.18 1.02
N LYS A 2 -6.17 14.59 -0.25
CA LYS A 2 -7.22 15.40 -0.91
C LYS A 2 -8.32 14.53 -1.53
N THR A 3 -7.99 13.30 -1.93
CA THR A 3 -8.95 12.29 -2.38
C THR A 3 -9.11 11.18 -1.34
N PRO A 4 -10.28 10.55 -1.20
CA PRO A 4 -10.45 9.40 -0.32
C PRO A 4 -9.49 8.25 -0.63
N LEU A 5 -9.02 7.55 0.41
CA LEU A 5 -8.25 6.31 0.30
C LEU A 5 -9.03 5.26 -0.50
N GLN A 6 -8.38 4.66 -1.49
CA GLN A 6 -8.94 3.58 -2.30
C GLN A 6 -8.29 2.26 -1.93
N ILE A 7 -9.10 1.25 -1.58
CA ILE A 7 -8.62 -0.08 -1.22
C ILE A 7 -9.28 -1.08 -2.17
N THR A 8 -8.49 -1.91 -2.84
CA THR A 8 -8.96 -2.93 -3.79
C THR A 8 -8.42 -4.29 -3.39
N PHE A 9 -9.29 -5.28 -3.28
CA PHE A 9 -8.91 -6.69 -3.12
C PHE A 9 -9.07 -7.39 -4.48
N ARG A 10 -8.02 -8.01 -4.99
CA ARG A 10 -8.00 -8.71 -6.28
C ARG A 10 -7.73 -10.19 -6.07
N ASP A 11 -8.51 -11.04 -6.74
CA ASP A 11 -8.43 -12.51 -6.67
C ASP A 11 -8.57 -13.10 -5.26
N MET A 12 -9.11 -12.31 -4.33
CA MET A 12 -9.41 -12.71 -2.96
C MET A 12 -10.68 -12.01 -2.44
N PRO A 13 -11.38 -12.60 -1.46
CA PRO A 13 -12.45 -11.92 -0.76
C PRO A 13 -11.96 -10.65 -0.05
N PRO A 14 -12.79 -9.59 0.06
CA PRO A 14 -12.51 -8.46 0.93
C PRO A 14 -12.29 -8.90 2.38
N SER A 15 -11.46 -8.14 3.12
CA SER A 15 -11.15 -8.41 4.52
C SER A 15 -11.19 -7.12 5.33
N ASP A 16 -12.17 -7.00 6.23
CA ASP A 16 -12.33 -5.85 7.11
C ASP A 16 -11.11 -5.60 8.00
N ALA A 17 -10.43 -6.67 8.41
CA ALA A 17 -9.23 -6.59 9.23
C ALA A 17 -8.07 -5.97 8.43
N LEU A 18 -7.86 -6.38 7.18
CA LEU A 18 -6.85 -5.78 6.30
C LEU A 18 -7.24 -4.35 5.94
N GLU A 19 -8.52 -4.08 5.67
CA GLU A 19 -9.01 -2.74 5.36
C GLU A 19 -8.74 -1.77 6.52
N THR A 20 -9.07 -2.16 7.74
CA THR A 20 -8.81 -1.37 8.95
C THR A 20 -7.31 -1.10 9.09
N HIS A 21 -6.47 -2.11 8.91
CA HIS A 21 -5.02 -1.97 9.02
C HIS A 21 -4.43 -1.05 7.95
N ILE A 22 -4.95 -1.13 6.72
CA ILE A 22 -4.56 -0.24 5.61
C ILE A 22 -4.95 1.21 5.92
N ARG A 23 -6.17 1.44 6.44
CA ARG A 23 -6.64 2.77 6.84
C ARG A 23 -5.74 3.39 7.91
N GLU A 24 -5.39 2.64 8.95
CA GLU A 24 -4.48 3.10 10.02
C GLU A 24 -3.09 3.47 9.48
N LYS A 25 -2.54 2.65 8.57
CA LYS A 25 -1.23 2.90 7.97
C LYS A 25 -1.25 4.09 7.01
N ALA A 26 -2.31 4.24 6.20
CA ALA A 26 -2.49 5.39 5.32
C ALA A 26 -2.58 6.70 6.12
N GLN A 27 -3.31 6.71 7.24
CA GLN A 27 -3.39 7.87 8.13
C GLN A 27 -2.01 8.28 8.68
N LYS A 28 -1.12 7.32 8.98
CA LYS A 28 0.25 7.62 9.40
C LYS A 28 1.09 8.29 8.30
N LEU A 29 0.90 7.90 7.05
CA LEU A 29 1.56 8.57 5.92
C LEU A 29 1.06 10.01 5.77
N GLU A 30 -0.24 10.25 5.95
CA GLU A 30 -0.80 11.61 5.92
C GLU A 30 -0.28 12.50 7.05
N GLN A 31 -0.08 11.94 8.24
CA GLN A 31 0.52 12.67 9.37
C GLN A 31 1.98 13.04 9.10
N LEU A 32 2.69 12.24 8.31
CA LEU A 32 4.07 12.50 7.91
C LEU A 32 4.16 13.56 6.80
N PHE A 33 3.24 13.53 5.84
CA PHE A 33 3.19 14.48 4.73
C PHE A 33 1.73 14.88 4.42
N ALA A 34 1.34 16.08 4.84
CA ALA A 34 -0.04 16.54 4.73
C ALA A 34 -0.50 16.76 3.27
N ASP A 35 0.44 17.01 2.36
CA ASP A 35 0.16 17.32 0.95
C ASP A 35 -0.02 16.09 0.05
N ILE A 36 -0.15 14.88 0.62
CA ILE A 36 -0.59 13.70 -0.14
C ILE A 36 -1.90 14.03 -0.85
N VAL A 37 -1.95 13.79 -2.16
CA VAL A 37 -3.12 14.02 -3.00
C VAL A 37 -4.02 12.80 -2.96
N SER A 38 -3.45 11.60 -3.20
CA SER A 38 -4.19 10.35 -3.29
C SER A 38 -3.40 9.18 -2.69
N CYS A 39 -4.12 8.14 -2.27
CA CYS A 39 -3.54 6.86 -1.86
C CYS A 39 -4.44 5.74 -2.38
N ARG A 40 -3.87 4.84 -3.19
CA ARG A 40 -4.53 3.63 -3.67
C ARG A 40 -3.72 2.43 -3.22
N VAL A 41 -4.39 1.47 -2.61
CA VAL A 41 -3.79 0.23 -2.13
C VAL A 41 -4.51 -0.94 -2.80
N VAL A 42 -3.74 -1.80 -3.45
CA VAL A 42 -4.23 -3.06 -4.01
C VAL A 42 -3.63 -4.21 -3.22
N VAL A 43 -4.49 -5.10 -2.73
CA VAL A 43 -4.13 -6.36 -2.10
C VAL A 43 -4.53 -7.47 -3.06
N GLU A 44 -3.57 -8.25 -3.53
CA GLU A 44 -3.84 -9.35 -4.44
C GLU A 44 -3.29 -10.67 -3.92
N GLN A 45 -4.00 -11.76 -4.23
CA GLN A 45 -3.54 -13.12 -3.97
C GLN A 45 -3.73 -13.97 -5.23
N PRO A 46 -2.72 -14.05 -6.13
CA PRO A 46 -2.87 -14.70 -7.43
C PRO A 46 -3.26 -16.19 -7.32
N ALA A 47 -4.12 -16.65 -8.24
CA ALA A 47 -4.62 -18.02 -8.25
C ALA A 47 -3.77 -19.00 -9.09
N LYS A 48 -3.36 -20.11 -8.46
CA LYS A 48 -2.85 -21.41 -8.96
C LYS A 48 -1.57 -21.46 -9.83
N HIS A 49 -0.54 -22.10 -9.24
CA HIS A 49 0.05 -23.37 -9.73
C HIS A 49 0.60 -24.18 -8.51
N GLN A 50 0.72 -25.49 -8.65
CA GLN A 50 0.31 -26.49 -7.64
C GLN A 50 1.25 -26.80 -6.46
N GLN A 51 2.31 -26.04 -6.14
CA GLN A 51 3.33 -26.51 -5.17
C GLN A 51 3.99 -25.46 -4.24
N GLN A 52 3.57 -24.19 -4.24
CA GLN A 52 4.14 -23.17 -3.34
C GLN A 52 3.05 -22.35 -2.67
N SER A 53 3.27 -21.98 -1.41
CA SER A 53 2.43 -21.04 -0.67
C SER A 53 2.23 -19.75 -1.48
N LYS A 54 1.00 -19.23 -1.51
CA LYS A 54 0.65 -18.06 -2.32
C LYS A 54 1.01 -16.79 -1.56
N PRO A 55 2.02 -16.02 -1.99
CA PRO A 55 2.27 -14.74 -1.36
C PRO A 55 1.09 -13.80 -1.65
N PHE A 56 0.69 -13.04 -0.64
CA PHE A 56 -0.01 -11.79 -0.84
C PHE A 56 0.94 -10.82 -1.53
N ASN A 57 0.43 -10.09 -2.51
CA ASN A 57 1.13 -9.01 -3.14
C ASN A 57 0.39 -7.69 -2.84
N ILE A 58 1.15 -6.70 -2.39
CA ILE A 58 0.67 -5.36 -2.06
C ILE A 58 1.26 -4.35 -3.03
N HIS A 59 0.37 -3.56 -3.61
CA HIS A 59 0.70 -2.41 -4.44
C HIS A 59 0.20 -1.13 -3.80
N ILE A 60 1.02 -0.09 -3.76
CA ILE A 60 0.63 1.23 -3.25
C ILE A 60 0.98 2.31 -4.27
N ASP A 61 -0.03 3.05 -4.71
CA ASP A 61 0.14 4.29 -5.47
C ASP A 61 -0.16 5.49 -4.56
N LEU A 62 0.84 6.33 -4.34
CA LEU A 62 0.74 7.58 -3.60
C LEU A 62 0.89 8.76 -4.56
N GLY A 63 -0.18 9.52 -4.74
CA GLY A 63 -0.11 10.80 -5.44
C GLY A 63 0.41 11.89 -4.51
N VAL A 64 1.44 12.60 -4.92
CA VAL A 64 1.98 13.79 -4.25
C VAL A 64 2.03 14.96 -5.25
N PRO A 65 2.28 16.21 -4.83
CA PRO A 65 2.34 17.32 -5.77
C PRO A 65 3.37 17.09 -6.90
N GLY A 66 2.91 17.07 -8.14
CA GLY A 66 3.78 16.98 -9.32
C GLY A 66 4.41 15.62 -9.61
N LYS A 67 4.17 14.57 -8.82
CA LYS A 67 4.62 13.19 -9.13
C LYS A 67 3.79 12.11 -8.43
N GLU A 68 3.98 10.87 -8.86
CA GLU A 68 3.43 9.68 -8.22
C GLU A 68 4.57 8.85 -7.62
N ILE A 69 4.33 8.32 -6.42
CA ILE A 69 5.22 7.38 -5.72
C ILE A 69 4.55 6.01 -5.81
N VAL A 70 5.21 5.08 -6.48
CA VAL A 70 4.70 3.72 -6.69
C VAL A 70 5.55 2.73 -5.90
N VAL A 71 4.88 1.91 -5.10
CA VAL A 71 5.47 0.76 -4.41
C VAL A 71 4.86 -0.50 -4.99
N ASP A 72 5.61 -1.10 -5.89
CA ASP A 72 5.26 -2.38 -6.49
C ASP A 72 5.76 -3.55 -5.63
N ARG A 73 4.98 -4.64 -5.67
CA ARG A 73 5.47 -6.01 -5.54
C ARG A 73 6.12 -6.36 -4.20
N GLN A 74 5.44 -6.05 -3.09
CA GLN A 74 5.80 -6.62 -1.79
C GLN A 74 5.08 -7.95 -1.59
N GLU A 75 5.82 -9.03 -1.81
CA GLU A 75 5.31 -10.40 -1.80
C GLU A 75 5.64 -11.09 -0.48
N ASN A 76 4.62 -11.56 0.26
CA ASN A 76 4.83 -12.36 1.47
C ASN A 76 3.69 -13.36 1.69
N GLU A 77 3.99 -14.54 2.24
CA GLU A 77 2.97 -15.52 2.64
C GLU A 77 1.98 -14.96 3.68
N ASP A 78 2.42 -13.98 4.48
CA ASP A 78 1.60 -13.25 5.44
C ASP A 78 1.23 -11.86 4.92
N ALA A 79 -0.08 -11.60 4.77
CA ALA A 79 -0.61 -10.33 4.31
C ALA A 79 -0.19 -9.13 5.17
N TYR A 80 -0.06 -9.31 6.48
CA TYR A 80 0.34 -8.22 7.39
C TYR A 80 1.82 -7.87 7.23
N ILE A 81 2.67 -8.87 6.94
CA ILE A 81 4.09 -8.62 6.64
C ILE A 81 4.21 -7.90 5.29
N ALA A 82 3.54 -8.40 4.26
CA ALA A 82 3.53 -7.73 2.94
C ALA A 82 3.02 -6.28 3.04
N LEU A 83 1.94 -6.04 3.79
CA LEU A 83 1.40 -4.70 4.04
C LEU A 83 2.40 -3.84 4.81
N ARG A 84 3.06 -4.40 5.83
CA ARG A 84 4.06 -3.66 6.59
C ARG A 84 5.18 -3.19 5.68
N ASP A 85 5.76 -4.10 4.92
CA ASP A 85 6.92 -3.81 4.08
C ASP A 85 6.56 -2.81 2.97
N ALA A 86 5.36 -2.92 2.38
CA ALA A 86 4.86 -1.96 1.39
C ALA A 86 4.71 -0.55 1.96
N PHE A 87 4.08 -0.41 3.13
CA PHE A 87 3.94 0.89 3.77
C PHE A 87 5.27 1.46 4.28
N ASP A 88 6.20 0.63 4.73
CA ASP A 88 7.54 1.05 5.13
C ASP A 88 8.34 1.56 3.91
N ALA A 89 8.23 0.89 2.76
CA ALA A 89 8.81 1.35 1.50
C ALA A 89 8.18 2.68 1.02
N ALA A 90 6.85 2.77 1.07
CA ALA A 90 6.11 3.97 0.70
C ALA A 90 6.51 5.17 1.57
N LYS A 91 6.64 4.93 2.88
CA LYS A 91 7.11 5.94 3.85
C LYS A 91 8.51 6.46 3.47
N ARG A 92 9.47 5.57 3.19
CA ARG A 92 10.84 5.98 2.83
C ARG A 92 10.85 6.85 1.56
N GLN A 93 10.15 6.42 0.51
CA GLN A 93 10.08 7.20 -0.73
C GLN A 93 9.39 8.56 -0.53
N LEU A 94 8.39 8.62 0.35
CA LEU A 94 7.71 9.86 0.72
C LEU A 94 8.63 10.80 1.51
N GLU A 95 9.43 10.28 2.46
CA GLU A 95 10.44 11.07 3.18
C GLU A 95 11.51 11.62 2.23
N ASP A 96 11.99 10.81 1.29
CA ASP A 96 12.97 11.23 0.29
C ASP A 96 12.41 12.33 -0.62
N TYR A 97 11.14 12.21 -1.03
CA TYR A 97 10.46 13.29 -1.74
C TYR A 97 10.36 14.57 -0.90
N ALA A 98 9.92 14.46 0.36
CA ALA A 98 9.73 15.61 1.23
C ALA A 98 11.05 16.36 1.52
N ARG A 99 12.20 15.67 1.46
CA ARG A 99 13.54 16.27 1.58
C ARG A 99 13.99 17.03 0.32
N GLN A 100 13.37 16.79 -0.83
CA GLN A 100 13.70 17.42 -2.11
C GLN A 100 12.80 18.63 -2.44
N LEU A 101 11.77 18.87 -1.63
CA LEU A 101 10.92 20.06 -1.69
C LEU A 101 11.61 21.27 -1.06
#